data_AF-A0A382LZN3-F1
#
_entry.id   AF-A0A382LZN3-F1
#
_cell.length_a   1.000
_cell.length_b   1.000
_cell.length_c   1.000
_cell.angle_alpha   90.00
_cell.angle_beta   90.00
_cell.angle_gamma   90.00
#
_symmetry.space_group_name_H-M   'P 1'
#
loop_
_entity.id
_entity.type
_entity.pdbx_description
1 polymer ?
#
loop_
_entity_poly.entity_id
_entity_poly.type
_entity_poly.pdbx_seq_one_letter_code
_entity_poly.pdbx_strand_id
1 'polypeptide(L)'
;MKIYLVGGAIRDKLLGLPIKDKDWVVTGATEADMIAHGYLQVGKGFPVFLHSDSKEEYALARTERKTSPGHTGFEIYASPEVTLKQDLQRRDLTINAIAQKDNGELIDPYGGCNDIENRVLRHVSPAFREDPLRVLRIARFAARFATLGFSIAEETMDLMNTMVTGGELENLVAERIWHEIERALTTSAPAEFVRTLRDCGALKVILPEVDRLFGVPQPKKYHPEIDTYLHTLLSMEQASKLSEDPIVRYATMIHDVGKGVTDKTKWPSHVGHEHLGVKLQDAITKRIKVPNEYSELAALVCEHHTKLHRCMQSNPDTLLKLLESVDAMRRPDRLDKFLLACEADARGRTGLEDRDYPQRDYLLC
;
A
#
# COMPACT_ATOMS: atom_id res chain seq x y z
N MET A 1 -22.83 -4.98 -29.22
CA MET A 1 -21.64 -4.90 -28.38
C MET A 1 -20.81 -3.67 -28.73
N LYS A 2 -20.49 -2.81 -27.76
CA LYS A 2 -19.51 -1.72 -27.90
C LYS A 2 -18.41 -1.92 -26.87
N ILE A 3 -17.16 -1.81 -27.29
CA ILE A 3 -15.96 -2.07 -26.49
C ILE A 3 -15.23 -0.74 -26.28
N TYR A 4 -14.75 -0.51 -25.06
CA TYR A 4 -13.96 0.68 -24.73
C TYR A 4 -12.75 0.27 -23.91
N LEU A 5 -11.57 0.80 -24.24
CA LEU A 5 -10.43 0.74 -23.34
C LEU A 5 -10.74 1.64 -22.14
N VAL A 6 -10.40 1.23 -20.92
CA VAL A 6 -10.71 2.00 -19.71
C VAL A 6 -9.58 2.00 -18.69
N GLY A 7 -9.61 2.97 -17.79
CA GLY A 7 -8.85 2.91 -16.54
C GLY A 7 -7.35 3.10 -16.67
N GLY A 8 -6.59 2.16 -16.10
CA GLY A 8 -5.16 2.33 -15.83
C GLY A 8 -4.33 2.59 -17.09
N ALA A 9 -4.64 1.89 -18.18
CA ALA A 9 -3.94 2.05 -19.45
C ALA A 9 -4.04 3.48 -20.00
N ILE A 10 -5.22 4.11 -19.91
CA ILE A 10 -5.43 5.47 -20.42
C ILE A 10 -4.73 6.48 -19.52
N ARG A 11 -4.93 6.36 -18.20
CA ARG A 11 -4.25 7.22 -17.23
C ARG A 11 -2.74 7.18 -17.41
N ASP A 12 -2.16 5.97 -17.46
CA ASP A 12 -0.72 5.79 -17.56
C ASP A 12 -0.20 6.33 -18.91
N LYS A 13 -0.95 6.13 -20.02
CA LYS A 13 -0.65 6.75 -21.31
C LYS A 13 -0.63 8.28 -21.26
N LEU A 14 -1.64 8.91 -20.65
CA LEU A 14 -1.73 10.37 -20.51
C LEU A 14 -0.63 10.94 -19.61
N LEU A 15 -0.15 10.15 -18.65
CA LEU A 15 0.96 10.49 -17.78
C LEU A 15 2.35 10.24 -18.41
N GLY A 16 2.41 9.64 -19.60
CA GLY A 16 3.67 9.23 -20.22
C GLY A 16 4.35 8.03 -19.54
N LEU A 17 3.60 7.21 -18.81
CA LEU A 17 4.08 6.02 -18.11
C LEU A 17 3.91 4.76 -18.96
N PRO A 18 4.71 3.70 -18.72
CA PRO A 18 4.51 2.40 -19.34
C PRO A 18 3.13 1.82 -19.00
N ILE A 19 2.42 1.35 -20.02
CA ILE A 19 1.16 0.61 -19.87
C ILE A 19 1.50 -0.84 -19.52
N LYS A 20 1.04 -1.31 -18.36
CA LYS A 20 1.23 -2.72 -17.93
C LYS A 20 0.11 -3.60 -18.44
N ASP A 21 -1.12 -3.21 -18.12
CA ASP A 21 -2.33 -3.99 -18.38
C ASP A 21 -3.37 -3.13 -19.10
N LYS A 22 -4.17 -3.76 -19.96
CA LYS A 22 -5.31 -3.13 -20.63
C LYS A 22 -6.60 -3.77 -20.17
N ASP A 23 -7.45 -2.94 -19.61
CA ASP A 23 -8.79 -3.33 -19.19
C ASP A 23 -9.81 -2.77 -20.18
N TRP A 24 -10.77 -3.61 -20.56
CA TRP A 24 -11.81 -3.26 -21.51
C TRP A 24 -13.19 -3.35 -20.87
N VAL A 25 -14.05 -2.38 -21.16
CA VAL A 25 -15.46 -2.40 -20.77
C VAL A 25 -16.33 -2.62 -21.98
N VAL A 26 -17.28 -3.54 -21.84
CA VAL A 26 -18.21 -3.95 -22.87
C VAL A 26 -19.62 -3.53 -22.49
N THR A 27 -20.29 -2.76 -23.36
CA THR A 27 -21.69 -2.33 -23.18
C THR A 27 -22.59 -2.89 -24.29
N GLY A 28 -23.90 -3.01 -24.01
CA GLY A 28 -24.87 -3.53 -24.97
C GLY A 28 -24.57 -4.97 -25.42
N ALA A 29 -24.17 -5.81 -24.47
CA ALA A 29 -23.91 -7.24 -24.64
C ALA A 29 -24.28 -7.98 -23.34
N THR A 30 -24.61 -9.26 -23.47
CA THR A 30 -24.86 -10.20 -22.37
C THR A 30 -23.68 -11.17 -22.19
N GLU A 31 -23.67 -11.93 -21.10
CA GLU A 31 -22.67 -13.01 -20.91
C GLU A 31 -22.73 -14.05 -22.02
N ALA A 32 -23.95 -14.40 -22.48
CA ALA A 32 -24.14 -15.33 -23.59
C ALA A 32 -23.53 -14.79 -24.89
N ASP A 33 -23.64 -13.48 -25.15
CA ASP A 33 -22.99 -12.84 -26.30
C ASP A 33 -21.47 -12.95 -26.19
N MET A 34 -20.88 -12.65 -25.02
CA MET A 34 -19.42 -12.74 -24.82
C MET A 34 -18.91 -14.16 -25.09
N ILE A 35 -19.57 -15.19 -24.54
CA ILE A 35 -19.20 -16.59 -24.74
C ILE A 35 -19.36 -16.99 -26.22
N ALA A 36 -20.44 -16.55 -26.88
CA ALA A 36 -20.66 -16.82 -28.30
C ALA A 36 -19.58 -16.20 -29.20
N HIS A 37 -18.96 -15.10 -28.77
CA HIS A 37 -17.82 -14.46 -29.45
C HIS A 37 -16.46 -15.06 -29.05
N GLY A 38 -16.43 -16.15 -28.28
CA GLY A 38 -15.21 -16.88 -27.95
C GLY A 38 -14.45 -16.36 -26.73
N TYR A 39 -15.03 -15.45 -25.95
CA TYR A 39 -14.43 -14.99 -24.70
C TYR A 39 -14.58 -16.03 -23.59
N LEU A 40 -13.56 -16.13 -22.74
CA LEU A 40 -13.53 -17.10 -21.64
C LEU A 40 -13.89 -16.42 -20.32
N GLN A 41 -14.99 -16.83 -19.69
CA GLN A 41 -15.41 -16.28 -18.39
C GLN A 41 -14.41 -16.66 -17.29
N VAL A 42 -14.04 -15.68 -16.47
CA VAL A 42 -13.13 -15.85 -15.33
C VAL A 42 -13.78 -15.34 -14.06
N GLY A 43 -13.67 -16.14 -12.99
CA GLY A 43 -14.33 -15.86 -11.72
C GLY A 43 -15.80 -16.27 -11.70
N LYS A 44 -16.35 -16.46 -10.49
CA LYS A 44 -17.74 -16.90 -10.30
C LYS A 44 -18.71 -15.78 -9.93
N GLY A 45 -18.19 -14.61 -9.53
CA GLY A 45 -18.99 -13.52 -8.97
C GLY A 45 -19.06 -12.27 -9.84
N PHE A 46 -18.22 -12.14 -10.87
CA PHE A 46 -18.15 -10.95 -11.72
C PHE A 46 -18.09 -11.37 -13.20
N PRO A 47 -18.81 -10.69 -14.11
CA PRO A 47 -18.78 -10.98 -15.54
C PRO A 47 -17.52 -10.40 -16.19
N VAL A 48 -16.36 -10.92 -15.79
CA VAL A 48 -15.06 -10.64 -16.40
C VAL A 48 -14.71 -11.79 -17.33
N PHE A 49 -14.25 -11.46 -18.52
CA PHE A 49 -13.91 -12.41 -19.55
C PHE A 49 -12.51 -12.14 -20.08
N LEU A 50 -11.78 -13.19 -20.44
CA LEU A 50 -10.50 -13.07 -21.13
C LEU A 50 -10.70 -13.24 -22.63
N HIS A 51 -10.07 -12.36 -23.41
CA HIS A 51 -9.97 -12.53 -24.85
C HIS A 51 -9.17 -13.81 -25.17
N SER A 52 -9.63 -14.59 -26.14
CA SER A 52 -9.05 -15.90 -26.50
C SER A 52 -7.56 -15.82 -26.80
N ASP A 53 -7.16 -14.82 -27.60
CA ASP A 53 -5.79 -14.67 -28.11
C ASP A 53 -4.92 -13.79 -27.22
N SER A 54 -5.34 -12.55 -26.95
CA SER A 54 -4.53 -11.57 -26.20
C SER A 54 -4.50 -11.82 -24.70
N LYS A 55 -5.45 -12.59 -24.15
CA LYS A 55 -5.67 -12.75 -22.70
C LYS A 55 -5.93 -11.43 -21.95
N GLU A 56 -6.28 -10.36 -22.66
CA GLU A 56 -6.70 -9.08 -22.03
C GLU A 56 -8.09 -9.24 -21.36
N GLU A 57 -8.35 -8.44 -20.33
CA GLU A 57 -9.57 -8.50 -19.52
C GLU A 57 -10.70 -7.64 -20.10
N TYR A 58 -11.88 -8.24 -20.28
CA TYR A 58 -13.10 -7.63 -20.80
C TYR A 58 -14.22 -7.80 -19.78
N ALA A 59 -14.63 -6.69 -19.15
CA ALA A 59 -15.72 -6.69 -18.19
C ALA A 59 -17.01 -6.16 -18.82
N LEU A 60 -18.15 -6.83 -18.58
CA LEU A 60 -19.45 -6.24 -18.89
C LEU A 60 -19.72 -5.03 -17.98
N ALA A 61 -20.25 -3.95 -18.56
CA ALA A 61 -20.66 -2.77 -17.82
C ALA A 61 -21.72 -3.15 -16.77
N ARG A 62 -21.57 -2.62 -15.55
CA ARG A 62 -22.39 -3.04 -14.42
C ARG A 62 -22.86 -1.90 -13.54
N THR A 63 -23.93 -2.18 -12.81
CA THR A 63 -24.31 -1.44 -11.62
C THR A 63 -24.27 -2.37 -10.42
N GLU A 64 -23.91 -1.84 -9.26
CA GLU A 64 -23.88 -2.60 -8.01
C GLU A 64 -24.97 -2.03 -7.10
N ARG A 65 -25.79 -2.90 -6.50
CA ARG A 65 -26.75 -2.53 -5.45
C ARG A 65 -26.30 -3.13 -4.14
N LYS A 66 -26.06 -2.27 -3.14
CA LYS A 66 -25.77 -2.72 -1.77
C LYS A 66 -27.04 -3.34 -1.16
N THR A 67 -27.01 -4.63 -0.89
CA THR A 67 -28.11 -5.42 -0.32
C THR A 67 -27.90 -5.76 1.15
N SER A 68 -26.65 -5.76 1.64
CA SER A 68 -26.33 -5.95 3.06
C SER A 68 -25.03 -5.25 3.49
N PRO A 69 -24.81 -5.03 4.80
CA PRO A 69 -23.51 -4.63 5.33
C PRO A 69 -22.44 -5.69 5.04
N GLY A 70 -21.23 -5.27 4.68
CA GLY A 70 -20.11 -6.16 4.36
C GLY A 70 -19.86 -6.33 2.85
N HIS A 71 -18.75 -6.99 2.51
CA HIS A 71 -18.24 -7.08 1.13
C HIS A 71 -19.02 -8.04 0.21
N THR A 72 -19.81 -8.95 0.78
CA THR A 72 -20.68 -9.87 0.02
C THR A 72 -22.09 -9.29 -0.21
N GLY A 73 -22.38 -8.11 0.33
CA GLY A 73 -23.69 -7.47 0.24
C GLY A 73 -23.88 -6.65 -1.01
N PHE A 74 -23.40 -7.13 -2.16
CA PHE A 74 -23.58 -6.47 -3.45
C PHE A 74 -24.25 -7.41 -4.43
N GLU A 75 -25.43 -7.03 -4.90
CA GLU A 75 -26.05 -7.65 -6.06
C GLU A 75 -25.55 -6.92 -7.32
N ILE A 76 -24.86 -7.65 -8.18
CA ILE A 76 -24.30 -7.11 -9.42
C ILE A 76 -25.36 -7.24 -10.49
N TYR A 77 -25.80 -6.08 -11.01
CA TYR A 77 -26.69 -6.02 -12.14
C TYR A 77 -25.88 -5.64 -13.38
N ALA A 78 -25.50 -6.66 -14.14
CA ALA A 78 -24.95 -6.53 -15.49
C ALA A 78 -26.10 -6.71 -16.48
N SER A 79 -26.46 -5.63 -17.16
CA SER A 79 -27.52 -5.62 -18.16
C SER A 79 -27.03 -4.89 -19.41
N PRO A 80 -27.47 -5.28 -20.62
CA PRO A 80 -27.20 -4.52 -21.84
C PRO A 80 -27.58 -3.04 -21.75
N GLU A 81 -28.48 -2.68 -20.83
CA GLU A 81 -28.96 -1.32 -20.58
C GLU A 81 -27.97 -0.46 -19.76
N VAL A 82 -27.00 -1.08 -19.09
CA VAL A 82 -26.00 -0.34 -18.31
C VAL A 82 -25.11 0.46 -19.26
N THR A 83 -25.14 1.77 -19.09
CA THR A 83 -24.35 2.69 -19.90
C THR A 83 -22.90 2.74 -19.41
N LEU A 84 -21.97 3.06 -20.32
CA LEU A 84 -20.57 3.33 -19.97
C LEU A 84 -20.45 4.38 -18.86
N LYS A 85 -21.28 5.42 -18.88
CA LYS A 85 -21.26 6.48 -17.86
C LYS A 85 -21.58 5.92 -16.46
N GLN A 86 -22.57 5.02 -16.35
CA GLN A 86 -22.92 4.39 -15.08
C GLN A 86 -21.82 3.46 -14.55
N ASP A 87 -21.13 2.74 -15.45
CA ASP A 87 -19.97 1.93 -15.07
C ASP A 87 -18.81 2.79 -14.54
N LEU A 88 -18.44 3.84 -15.29
CA LEU A 88 -17.39 4.77 -14.91
C LEU A 88 -17.70 5.47 -13.57
N GLN A 89 -18.98 5.75 -13.27
CA GLN A 89 -19.42 6.36 -12.01
C GLN A 89 -19.01 5.57 -10.76
N ARG A 90 -18.92 4.24 -10.90
CA ARG A 90 -18.63 3.32 -9.81
C ARG A 90 -17.14 3.18 -9.54
N ARG A 91 -16.27 3.77 -10.36
CA ARG A 91 -14.82 3.69 -10.14
C ARG A 91 -14.38 4.52 -8.94
N ASP A 92 -13.16 4.26 -8.48
CA ASP A 92 -12.59 4.91 -7.30
C ASP A 92 -12.22 6.36 -7.60
N LEU A 93 -11.39 6.58 -8.61
CA LEU A 93 -10.83 7.89 -8.97
C LEU A 93 -11.25 8.35 -10.36
N THR A 94 -11.42 9.67 -10.53
CA THR A 94 -11.72 10.32 -11.82
C THR A 94 -10.69 9.97 -12.89
N ILE A 95 -9.42 9.96 -12.53
CA ILE A 95 -8.31 9.59 -13.43
C ILE A 95 -8.39 8.13 -13.92
N ASN A 96 -9.13 7.26 -13.22
CA ASN A 96 -9.40 5.88 -13.63
C ASN A 96 -10.76 5.74 -14.32
N ALA A 97 -11.56 6.79 -14.38
CA ALA A 97 -12.90 6.85 -14.93
C ALA A 97 -12.94 7.49 -16.33
N ILE A 98 -11.86 7.27 -17.09
CA ILE A 98 -11.73 7.68 -18.49
C ILE A 98 -11.86 6.43 -19.36
N ALA A 99 -12.56 6.56 -20.49
CA ALA A 99 -12.69 5.52 -21.50
C ALA A 99 -12.18 6.02 -22.86
N GLN A 100 -11.78 5.11 -23.73
CA GLN A 100 -11.33 5.40 -25.09
C GLN A 100 -12.04 4.47 -26.08
N LYS A 101 -12.58 5.07 -27.15
CA LYS A 101 -13.14 4.35 -28.31
C LYS A 101 -12.03 3.85 -29.23
N ASP A 102 -12.37 2.91 -30.12
CA ASP A 102 -11.44 2.37 -31.13
C ASP A 102 -10.84 3.43 -32.06
N ASN A 103 -11.57 4.53 -32.31
CA ASN A 103 -11.08 5.67 -33.11
C ASN A 103 -10.14 6.61 -32.34
N GLY A 104 -9.82 6.30 -31.08
CA GLY A 104 -8.96 7.09 -30.21
C GLY A 104 -9.66 8.20 -29.41
N GLU A 105 -10.95 8.46 -29.66
CA GLU A 105 -11.73 9.48 -28.95
C GLU A 105 -11.86 9.12 -27.44
N LEU A 106 -11.54 10.08 -26.57
CA LEU A 106 -11.70 9.93 -25.13
C LEU A 106 -13.11 10.30 -24.68
N ILE A 107 -13.65 9.49 -23.77
CA ILE A 107 -14.91 9.71 -23.08
C ILE A 107 -14.57 9.91 -21.60
N ASP A 108 -14.69 11.15 -21.13
CA ASP A 108 -14.35 11.54 -19.76
C ASP A 108 -15.52 12.31 -19.10
N PRO A 109 -16.55 11.61 -18.62
CA PRO A 109 -17.73 12.25 -18.05
C PRO A 109 -17.51 12.81 -16.63
N TYR A 110 -16.35 12.54 -16.01
CA TYR A 110 -16.05 12.90 -14.62
C TYR A 110 -14.81 13.79 -14.46
N GLY A 111 -14.23 14.27 -15.56
CA GLY A 111 -13.12 15.23 -15.53
C GLY A 111 -11.77 14.64 -15.15
N GLY A 112 -11.56 13.33 -15.36
CA GLY A 112 -10.30 12.64 -15.09
C GLY A 112 -9.11 13.20 -15.87
N CYS A 113 -9.30 13.68 -17.10
CA CYS A 113 -8.23 14.31 -17.89
C CYS A 113 -7.74 15.60 -17.21
N ASN A 114 -8.66 16.44 -16.72
CA ASN A 114 -8.33 17.66 -16.00
C ASN A 114 -7.65 17.36 -14.65
N ASP A 115 -8.11 16.33 -13.93
CA ASP A 115 -7.46 15.91 -12.69
C ASP A 115 -6.05 15.31 -12.94
N ILE A 116 -5.81 14.63 -14.07
CA ILE A 116 -4.47 14.18 -14.49
C ILE A 116 -3.55 15.38 -14.73
N GLU A 117 -4.01 16.39 -15.47
CA GLU A 117 -3.25 17.60 -15.77
C GLU A 117 -2.89 18.37 -14.50
N ASN A 118 -3.86 18.54 -13.59
CA ASN A 118 -3.68 19.23 -12.33
C ASN A 118 -3.04 18.38 -11.21
N ARG A 119 -2.71 17.12 -11.49
CA ARG A 119 -2.13 16.18 -10.53
C ARG A 119 -3.01 16.00 -9.28
N VAL A 120 -4.29 15.73 -9.47
CA VAL A 120 -5.27 15.55 -8.39
C VAL A 120 -5.85 14.14 -8.38
N LEU A 121 -5.90 13.53 -7.19
CA LEU A 121 -6.63 12.30 -6.92
C LEU A 121 -8.01 12.66 -6.36
N ARG A 122 -9.04 12.58 -7.20
CA ARG A 122 -10.43 12.89 -6.84
C ARG A 122 -11.32 11.67 -6.95
N HIS A 123 -12.20 11.45 -5.98
CA HIS A 123 -13.22 10.40 -6.06
C HIS A 123 -14.25 10.71 -7.16
N VAL A 124 -14.77 9.67 -7.82
CA VAL A 124 -15.70 9.85 -8.95
C VAL A 124 -17.08 10.33 -8.50
N SER A 125 -17.64 9.69 -7.47
CA SER A 125 -19.03 9.89 -7.07
C SER A 125 -19.32 9.42 -5.64
N PRO A 126 -20.49 9.76 -5.07
CA PRO A 126 -20.89 9.27 -3.74
C PRO A 126 -20.90 7.74 -3.59
N ALA A 127 -20.95 6.99 -4.69
CA ALA A 127 -20.82 5.52 -4.69
C ALA A 127 -19.47 5.05 -4.12
N PHE A 128 -18.49 5.94 -3.96
CA PHE A 128 -17.24 5.65 -3.26
C PHE A 128 -17.45 5.08 -1.86
N ARG A 129 -18.49 5.53 -1.12
CA ARG A 129 -18.81 5.03 0.24
C ARG A 129 -19.23 3.56 0.28
N GLU A 130 -19.54 2.97 -0.87
CA GLU A 130 -20.03 1.60 -0.90
C GLU A 130 -18.95 0.57 -0.57
N ASP A 131 -17.71 0.79 -1.00
CA ASP A 131 -16.56 -0.09 -0.72
C ASP A 131 -15.49 0.66 0.11
N PRO A 132 -15.40 0.40 1.44
CA PRO A 132 -14.44 1.04 2.32
C PRO A 132 -12.97 0.78 1.94
N LEU A 133 -12.70 -0.26 1.14
CA LEU A 133 -11.33 -0.53 0.66
C LEU A 133 -10.81 0.62 -0.21
N ARG A 134 -11.70 1.44 -0.80
CA ARG A 134 -11.28 2.58 -1.62
C ARG A 134 -10.46 3.61 -0.86
N VAL A 135 -10.59 3.70 0.47
CA VAL A 135 -9.71 4.54 1.30
C VAL A 135 -8.25 4.07 1.18
N LEU A 136 -8.00 2.76 1.31
CA LEU A 136 -6.66 2.19 1.16
C LEU A 136 -6.17 2.30 -0.28
N ARG A 137 -7.05 2.13 -1.28
CA ARG A 137 -6.70 2.31 -2.69
C ARG A 137 -6.26 3.74 -3.00
N ILE A 138 -6.94 4.75 -2.45
CA ILE A 138 -6.52 6.16 -2.61
C ILE A 138 -5.15 6.38 -1.97
N ALA A 139 -4.92 5.92 -0.75
CA ALA A 139 -3.61 5.99 -0.12
C ALA A 139 -2.52 5.31 -0.97
N ARG A 140 -2.82 4.17 -1.59
CA ARG A 140 -1.90 3.49 -2.50
C ARG A 140 -1.65 4.32 -3.76
N PHE A 141 -2.66 4.97 -4.32
CA PHE A 141 -2.49 5.85 -5.48
C PHE A 141 -1.71 7.12 -5.14
N ALA A 142 -1.90 7.68 -3.94
CA ALA A 142 -1.07 8.77 -3.43
C ALA A 142 0.40 8.35 -3.38
N ALA A 143 0.70 7.18 -2.80
CA ALA A 143 2.06 6.63 -2.81
C ALA A 143 2.62 6.34 -4.21
N ARG A 144 1.81 5.80 -5.12
CA ARG A 144 2.23 5.52 -6.50
C ARG A 144 2.56 6.78 -7.28
N PHE A 145 1.83 7.87 -7.06
CA PHE A 145 1.95 9.09 -7.87
C PHE A 145 2.57 10.28 -7.13
N ALA A 146 3.05 10.07 -5.90
CA ALA A 146 3.71 11.11 -5.10
C ALA A 146 4.87 11.78 -5.85
N THR A 147 5.70 10.99 -6.55
CA THR A 147 6.86 11.50 -7.32
C THR A 147 6.46 12.30 -8.55
N LEU A 148 5.20 12.20 -8.99
CA LEU A 148 4.62 13.00 -10.08
C LEU A 148 3.90 14.25 -9.55
N GLY A 149 3.98 14.52 -8.24
CA GLY A 149 3.38 15.70 -7.62
C GLY A 149 1.87 15.61 -7.40
N PHE A 150 1.30 14.40 -7.34
CA PHE A 150 -0.13 14.26 -7.08
C PHE A 150 -0.51 14.62 -5.65
N SER A 151 -1.64 15.31 -5.50
CA SER A 151 -2.30 15.57 -4.22
C SER A 151 -3.72 14.97 -4.21
N ILE A 152 -4.28 14.76 -3.02
CA ILE A 152 -5.66 14.29 -2.86
C ILE A 152 -6.58 15.51 -2.79
N ALA A 153 -7.68 15.48 -3.54
CA ALA A 153 -8.68 16.55 -3.49
C ALA A 153 -9.28 16.67 -2.07
N GLU A 154 -9.52 17.90 -1.61
CA GLU A 154 -10.03 18.19 -0.26
C GLU A 154 -11.33 17.42 0.03
N GLU A 155 -12.29 17.46 -0.89
CA GLU A 155 -13.57 16.76 -0.71
C GLU A 155 -13.43 15.24 -0.71
N THR A 156 -12.34 14.72 -1.28
CA THR A 156 -12.01 13.29 -1.25
C THR A 156 -11.41 12.92 0.11
N MET A 157 -10.57 13.78 0.67
CA MET A 157 -10.03 13.61 2.03
C MET A 157 -11.15 13.64 3.07
N ASP A 158 -12.07 14.61 2.98
CA ASP A 158 -13.24 14.73 3.86
C ASP A 158 -14.15 13.49 3.77
N LEU A 159 -14.35 12.98 2.56
CA LEU A 159 -15.12 11.77 2.33
C LEU A 159 -14.48 10.55 3.03
N MET A 160 -13.16 10.37 2.86
CA MET A 160 -12.44 9.28 3.53
C MET A 160 -12.52 9.42 5.06
N ASN A 161 -12.34 10.64 5.60
CA ASN A 161 -12.48 10.90 7.03
C ASN A 161 -13.88 10.55 7.55
N THR A 162 -14.92 10.92 6.80
CA THR A 162 -16.32 10.59 7.12
C THR A 162 -16.54 9.07 7.18
N MET A 163 -15.99 8.32 6.22
CA MET A 163 -16.11 6.85 6.21
C MET A 163 -15.37 6.20 7.38
N VAL A 164 -14.20 6.73 7.74
CA VAL A 164 -13.41 6.28 8.90
C VAL A 164 -14.16 6.55 10.20
N THR A 165 -14.69 7.76 10.39
CA THR A 165 -15.44 8.15 11.59
C THR A 165 -16.77 7.42 11.70
N GLY A 166 -17.37 7.04 10.57
CA GLY A 166 -18.56 6.20 10.50
C GLY A 166 -18.33 4.72 10.81
N GLY A 167 -17.09 4.28 11.06
CA GLY A 167 -16.76 2.89 11.41
C GLY A 167 -16.78 1.92 10.22
N GLU A 168 -16.83 2.42 8.97
CA GLU A 168 -16.98 1.56 7.80
C GLU A 168 -15.77 0.64 7.58
N LEU A 169 -14.58 1.09 7.99
CA LEU A 169 -13.33 0.35 7.84
C LEU A 169 -13.22 -0.87 8.77
N GLU A 170 -13.98 -0.94 9.87
CA GLU A 170 -13.92 -2.04 10.84
C GLU A 170 -14.37 -3.38 10.24
N ASN A 171 -15.17 -3.32 9.17
CA ASN A 171 -15.70 -4.49 8.47
C ASN A 171 -14.82 -4.95 7.30
N LEU A 172 -13.63 -4.37 7.13
CA LEU A 172 -12.71 -4.75 6.07
C LEU A 172 -12.10 -6.13 6.31
N VAL A 173 -12.04 -6.92 5.25
CA VAL A 173 -11.44 -8.25 5.26
C VAL A 173 -9.91 -8.12 5.34
N ALA A 174 -9.30 -8.87 6.25
CA ALA A 174 -7.86 -8.82 6.55
C ALA A 174 -6.98 -8.98 5.31
N GLU A 175 -7.29 -9.94 4.44
CA GLU A 175 -6.53 -10.24 3.23
C GLU A 175 -6.62 -9.08 2.21
N ARG A 176 -7.75 -8.38 2.14
CA ARG A 176 -7.91 -7.18 1.29
C ARG A 176 -7.09 -6.01 1.82
N ILE A 177 -7.01 -5.85 3.14
CA ILE A 177 -6.15 -4.85 3.79
C ILE A 177 -4.69 -5.13 3.44
N TRP A 178 -4.22 -6.36 3.65
CA TRP A 178 -2.84 -6.74 3.34
C TRP A 178 -2.51 -6.51 1.88
N HIS A 179 -3.39 -6.89 0.96
CA HIS A 179 -3.11 -6.73 -0.47
C HIS A 179 -2.90 -5.26 -0.87
N GLU A 180 -3.65 -4.32 -0.29
CA GLU A 180 -3.41 -2.89 -0.54
C GLU A 180 -2.11 -2.38 0.11
N ILE A 181 -1.76 -2.86 1.31
CA ILE A 181 -0.47 -2.55 1.97
C ILE A 181 0.70 -3.07 1.13
N GLU A 182 0.67 -4.33 0.73
CA GLU A 182 1.70 -4.96 -0.11
C GLU A 182 1.90 -4.18 -1.40
N ARG A 183 0.81 -3.86 -2.10
CA ARG A 183 0.89 -3.07 -3.34
C ARG A 183 1.41 -1.66 -3.09
N ALA A 184 1.07 -1.03 -1.97
CA ALA A 184 1.64 0.26 -1.59
C ALA A 184 3.16 0.18 -1.34
N LEU A 185 3.64 -0.89 -0.70
CA LEU A 185 5.06 -1.14 -0.45
C LEU A 185 5.88 -1.30 -1.74
N THR A 186 5.26 -1.73 -2.84
CA THR A 186 5.91 -1.80 -4.17
C THR A 186 6.00 -0.46 -4.92
N THR A 187 5.40 0.60 -4.40
CA THR A 187 5.44 1.93 -5.04
C THR A 187 6.77 2.64 -4.80
N SER A 188 7.05 3.73 -5.52
CA SER A 188 8.27 4.51 -5.30
C SER A 188 8.26 5.33 -4.00
N ALA A 189 7.09 5.55 -3.38
CA ALA A 189 6.95 6.38 -2.18
C ALA A 189 5.97 5.77 -1.15
N PRO A 190 6.25 4.57 -0.61
CA PRO A 190 5.37 3.88 0.33
C PRO A 190 5.14 4.63 1.64
N ALA A 191 6.05 5.52 2.06
CA ALA A 191 5.84 6.38 3.22
C ALA A 191 4.58 7.26 3.07
N GLU A 192 4.23 7.65 1.83
CA GLU A 192 3.06 8.46 1.54
C GLU A 192 1.74 7.71 1.76
N PHE A 193 1.74 6.39 1.61
CA PHE A 193 0.60 5.55 1.97
C PHE A 193 0.29 5.68 3.47
N VAL A 194 1.33 5.61 4.31
CA VAL A 194 1.21 5.73 5.78
C VAL A 194 0.79 7.14 6.18
N ARG A 195 1.33 8.18 5.51
CA ARG A 195 0.90 9.58 5.71
C ARG A 195 -0.57 9.78 5.35
N THR A 196 -0.98 9.38 4.15
CA THR A 196 -2.38 9.52 3.71
C THR A 196 -3.35 8.79 4.65
N LEU A 197 -3.03 7.56 5.08
CA LEU A 197 -3.86 6.84 6.03
C LEU A 197 -3.95 7.56 7.38
N ARG A 198 -2.87 8.21 7.83
CA ARG A 198 -2.88 9.01 9.06
C ARG A 198 -3.76 10.24 8.89
N ASP A 199 -3.62 10.97 7.79
CA ASP A 199 -4.32 12.23 7.54
C ASP A 199 -5.84 12.05 7.48
N CYS A 200 -6.31 10.96 6.86
CA CYS A 200 -7.74 10.61 6.86
C CYS A 200 -8.19 9.88 8.15
N GLY A 201 -7.27 9.59 9.07
CA GLY A 201 -7.51 8.88 10.32
C GLY A 201 -7.68 7.37 10.18
N ALA A 202 -7.51 6.79 8.99
CA ALA A 202 -7.62 5.34 8.76
C ALA A 202 -6.48 4.54 9.42
N LEU A 203 -5.30 5.15 9.62
CA LEU A 203 -4.13 4.45 10.18
C LEU A 203 -4.43 3.87 11.57
N LYS A 204 -5.16 4.60 12.42
CA LYS A 204 -5.58 4.15 13.75
C LYS A 204 -6.46 2.90 13.73
N VAL A 205 -7.15 2.62 12.61
CA VAL A 205 -8.01 1.45 12.43
C VAL A 205 -7.21 0.30 11.81
N ILE A 206 -6.40 0.61 10.80
CA ILE A 206 -5.72 -0.40 9.97
C ILE A 206 -4.40 -0.88 10.60
N LEU A 207 -3.57 0.03 11.11
CA LEU A 207 -2.29 -0.24 11.76
C LEU A 207 -2.15 0.64 13.02
N PRO A 208 -2.99 0.43 14.06
CA PRO A 208 -2.95 1.20 15.30
C PRO A 208 -1.56 1.20 15.97
N GLU A 209 -0.76 0.16 15.74
CA GLU A 209 0.60 0.05 16.26
C GLU A 209 1.55 1.09 15.65
N VAL A 210 1.39 1.41 14.36
CA VAL A 210 2.16 2.45 13.66
C VAL A 210 1.60 3.83 14.00
N ASP A 211 0.27 3.97 14.08
CA ASP A 211 -0.38 5.23 14.49
C ASP A 211 0.09 5.71 15.88
N ARG A 212 0.28 4.76 16.81
CA ARG A 212 0.73 5.03 18.18
C ARG A 212 2.14 5.62 18.28
N LEU A 213 2.94 5.56 17.23
CA LEU A 213 4.29 6.14 17.21
C LEU A 213 4.27 7.67 17.16
N PHE A 214 3.16 8.26 16.75
CA PHE A 214 3.06 9.71 16.65
C PHE A 214 3.09 10.38 18.02
N GLY A 215 3.94 11.39 18.14
CA GLY A 215 4.20 12.10 19.38
C GLY A 215 5.06 11.32 20.38
N VAL A 216 5.55 10.12 20.04
CA VAL A 216 6.45 9.34 20.90
C VAL A 216 7.87 9.88 20.73
N PRO A 217 8.47 10.49 21.77
CA PRO A 217 9.74 11.20 21.66
C PRO A 217 10.95 10.27 21.78
N GLN A 218 11.93 10.48 20.92
CA GLN A 218 13.21 9.79 20.85
C GLN A 218 14.37 10.69 21.29
N PRO A 219 15.54 10.12 21.63
CA PRO A 219 16.67 10.92 22.09
C PRO A 219 17.22 11.76 20.94
N LYS A 220 17.10 13.11 21.05
CA LYS A 220 17.51 14.07 20.02
C LYS A 220 18.93 13.87 19.48
N LYS A 221 19.85 13.36 20.31
CA LYS A 221 21.24 13.04 19.92
C LYS A 221 21.31 12.05 18.76
N TYR A 222 20.42 11.06 18.74
CA TYR A 222 20.40 10.00 17.73
C TYR A 222 19.25 10.15 16.73
N HIS A 223 18.21 10.89 17.11
CA HIS A 223 16.97 11.11 16.34
C HIS A 223 16.65 12.60 16.36
N PRO A 224 17.27 13.43 15.49
CA PRO A 224 17.07 14.88 15.49
C PRO A 224 15.61 15.30 15.25
N GLU A 225 14.84 14.48 14.53
CA GLU A 225 13.40 14.62 14.31
C GLU A 225 12.57 14.47 15.59
N ILE A 226 13.11 13.82 16.63
CA ILE A 226 12.50 13.48 17.92
C ILE A 226 11.29 12.54 17.80
N ASP A 227 10.40 12.73 16.84
CA ASP A 227 9.16 11.97 16.70
C ASP A 227 9.39 10.58 16.08
N THR A 228 8.90 9.53 16.74
CA THR A 228 9.09 8.14 16.29
C THR A 228 8.30 7.82 15.01
N TYR A 229 7.13 8.43 14.82
CA TYR A 229 6.37 8.27 13.58
C TYR A 229 7.10 8.92 12.40
N LEU A 230 7.63 10.14 12.59
CA LEU A 230 8.43 10.81 11.57
C LEU A 230 9.70 10.01 11.22
N HIS A 231 10.41 9.48 12.23
CA HIS A 231 11.53 8.55 12.02
C HIS A 231 11.13 7.33 11.19
N THR A 232 9.96 6.74 11.46
CA THR A 232 9.44 5.61 10.68
C THR A 232 9.24 5.98 9.21
N LEU A 233 8.66 7.14 8.93
CA LEU A 233 8.46 7.62 7.55
C LEU A 233 9.79 7.88 6.84
N LEU A 234 10.73 8.57 7.49
CA LEU A 234 12.07 8.83 6.94
C LEU A 234 12.83 7.53 6.66
N SER A 235 12.70 6.53 7.54
CA SER A 235 13.28 5.20 7.35
C SER A 235 12.65 4.49 6.15
N MET A 236 11.33 4.56 5.96
CA MET A 236 10.67 4.01 4.78
C MET A 236 11.10 4.69 3.47
N GLU A 237 11.33 6.00 3.50
CA GLU A 237 11.88 6.74 2.35
C GLU A 237 13.29 6.25 2.00
N GLN A 238 14.15 6.02 3.00
CA GLN A 238 15.48 5.45 2.77
C GLN A 238 15.41 4.00 2.28
N ALA A 239 14.53 3.17 2.84
CA ALA A 239 14.31 1.81 2.35
C ALA A 239 13.93 1.78 0.87
N SER A 240 13.17 2.78 0.41
CA SER A 240 12.75 2.89 -0.99
C SER A 240 13.89 3.27 -1.93
N LYS A 241 14.90 4.02 -1.44
CA LYS A 241 16.13 4.33 -2.18
C LYS A 241 17.10 3.14 -2.21
N LEU A 242 17.10 2.34 -1.14
CA LEU A 242 18.03 1.22 -0.95
C LEU A 242 17.57 -0.08 -1.61
N SER A 243 16.25 -0.29 -1.72
CA SER A 243 15.68 -1.55 -2.23
C SER A 243 14.30 -1.37 -2.84
N GLU A 244 14.01 -2.15 -3.88
CA GLU A 244 12.66 -2.33 -4.44
C GLU A 244 11.88 -3.48 -3.77
N ASP A 245 12.53 -4.25 -2.89
CA ASP A 245 11.90 -5.40 -2.23
C ASP A 245 10.85 -4.94 -1.20
N PRO A 246 9.56 -5.27 -1.38
CA PRO A 246 8.50 -4.89 -0.44
C PRO A 246 8.67 -5.51 0.95
N ILE A 247 9.41 -6.63 1.08
CA ILE A 247 9.68 -7.29 2.36
C ILE A 247 10.61 -6.43 3.22
N VAL A 248 11.64 -5.83 2.61
CA VAL A 248 12.54 -4.87 3.28
C VAL A 248 11.73 -3.66 3.75
N ARG A 249 10.92 -3.09 2.86
CA ARG A 249 10.11 -1.90 3.14
C ARG A 249 9.05 -2.15 4.22
N TYR A 250 8.44 -3.34 4.25
CA TYR A 250 7.54 -3.74 5.32
C TYR A 250 8.27 -3.85 6.65
N ALA A 251 9.41 -4.54 6.69
CA ALA A 251 10.19 -4.68 7.92
C ALA A 251 10.61 -3.30 8.48
N THR A 252 11.01 -2.37 7.61
CA THR A 252 11.29 -0.97 8.01
C THR A 252 10.05 -0.23 8.50
N MET A 253 8.87 -0.41 7.88
CA MET A 253 7.63 0.25 8.31
C MET A 253 7.24 -0.10 9.76
N ILE A 254 7.58 -1.30 10.23
CA ILE A 254 7.17 -1.77 11.55
C ILE A 254 8.30 -1.97 12.56
N HIS A 255 9.56 -1.69 12.20
CA HIS A 255 10.73 -1.99 13.04
C HIS A 255 10.65 -1.44 14.47
N ASP A 256 9.99 -0.29 14.63
CA ASP A 256 9.97 0.49 15.86
C ASP A 256 8.60 0.52 16.56
N VAL A 257 7.63 -0.28 16.13
CA VAL A 257 6.26 -0.30 16.73
C VAL A 257 6.27 -0.57 18.24
N GLY A 258 7.30 -1.24 18.74
CA GLY A 258 7.52 -1.47 20.17
C GLY A 258 7.65 -0.19 20.99
N LYS A 259 8.20 0.91 20.42
CA LYS A 259 8.37 2.19 21.12
C LYS A 259 7.03 2.78 21.54
N GLY A 260 5.99 2.60 20.71
CA GLY A 260 4.64 3.09 20.98
C GLY A 260 3.99 2.53 22.25
N VAL A 261 4.45 1.37 22.75
CA VAL A 261 3.91 0.73 23.97
C VAL A 261 4.90 0.68 25.13
N THR A 262 6.04 1.37 25.00
CA THR A 262 6.97 1.50 26.13
C THR A 262 6.38 2.35 27.26
N ASP A 263 6.70 1.97 28.49
CA ASP A 263 6.38 2.78 29.67
C ASP A 263 6.99 4.18 29.52
N LYS A 264 6.19 5.22 29.75
CA LYS A 264 6.62 6.63 29.65
C LYS A 264 7.78 6.96 30.58
N THR A 265 7.95 6.25 31.70
CA THR A 265 9.11 6.38 32.59
C THR A 265 10.43 6.01 31.93
N LYS A 266 10.39 5.24 30.84
CA LYS A 266 11.56 4.84 30.04
C LYS A 266 11.81 5.76 28.85
N TRP A 267 10.97 6.76 28.63
CA TRP A 267 11.17 7.73 27.54
C TRP A 267 12.33 8.67 27.85
N PRO A 268 13.09 9.10 26.84
CA PRO A 268 12.99 8.73 25.42
C PRO A 268 13.88 7.53 25.04
N SER A 269 14.46 6.81 26.02
CA SER A 269 15.42 5.72 25.74
C SER A 269 14.78 4.42 25.24
N HIS A 270 13.50 4.19 25.54
CA HIS A 270 12.71 3.05 25.08
C HIS A 270 13.36 1.68 25.35
N VAL A 271 13.97 1.51 26.53
CA VAL A 271 14.65 0.26 26.90
C VAL A 271 13.70 -0.94 26.79
N GLY A 272 14.07 -1.92 25.95
CA GLY A 272 13.32 -3.17 25.73
C GLY A 272 12.20 -3.08 24.69
N HIS A 273 12.14 -1.99 23.91
CA HIS A 273 11.16 -1.85 22.82
C HIS A 273 11.30 -2.95 21.76
N GLU A 274 12.50 -3.52 21.57
CA GLU A 274 12.76 -4.57 20.59
C GLU A 274 11.86 -5.80 20.85
N HIS A 275 11.82 -6.27 22.11
CA HIS A 275 10.97 -7.40 22.50
C HIS A 275 9.47 -7.08 22.48
N LEU A 276 9.09 -5.84 22.80
CA LEU A 276 7.70 -5.38 22.66
C LEU A 276 7.30 -5.31 21.19
N GLY A 277 8.22 -4.90 20.32
CA GLY A 277 8.05 -4.82 18.87
C GLY A 277 7.77 -6.18 18.25
N VAL A 278 8.51 -7.23 18.63
CA VAL A 278 8.25 -8.60 18.16
C VAL A 278 6.83 -9.05 18.51
N LYS A 279 6.37 -8.83 19.75
CA LYS A 279 5.01 -9.19 20.17
C LYS A 279 3.92 -8.46 19.38
N LEU A 280 4.13 -7.17 19.10
CA LEU A 280 3.20 -6.38 18.30
C LEU A 280 3.22 -6.81 16.84
N GLN A 281 4.40 -7.07 16.28
CA GLN A 281 4.57 -7.57 14.92
C GLN A 281 3.82 -8.90 14.74
N ASP A 282 3.94 -9.84 15.68
CA ASP A 282 3.17 -11.09 15.68
C ASP A 282 1.64 -10.85 15.68
N ALA A 283 1.19 -9.86 16.47
CA ALA A 283 -0.23 -9.51 16.53
C ALA A 283 -0.73 -8.89 15.22
N ILE A 284 0.07 -8.01 14.60
CA ILE A 284 -0.20 -7.44 13.26
C ILE A 284 -0.30 -8.57 12.24
N THR A 285 0.70 -9.47 12.18
CA THR A 285 0.74 -10.60 11.24
C THR A 285 -0.54 -11.43 11.32
N LYS A 286 -0.98 -11.80 12.53
CA LYS A 286 -2.19 -12.59 12.72
C LYS A 286 -3.46 -11.84 12.32
N ARG A 287 -3.52 -10.54 12.62
CA ARG A 287 -4.69 -9.68 12.40
C ARG A 287 -4.94 -9.39 10.93
N ILE A 288 -3.91 -9.03 10.18
CA ILE A 288 -4.04 -8.66 8.75
C ILE A 288 -3.52 -9.75 7.79
N LYS A 289 -3.18 -10.94 8.29
CA LYS A 289 -2.75 -12.10 7.48
C LYS A 289 -1.50 -11.83 6.64
N VAL A 290 -0.50 -11.22 7.26
CA VAL A 290 0.80 -10.97 6.63
C VAL A 290 1.47 -12.30 6.23
N PRO A 291 1.98 -12.47 5.01
CA PRO A 291 2.69 -13.67 4.60
C PRO A 291 3.96 -13.91 5.42
N ASN A 292 4.32 -15.18 5.58
CA ASN A 292 5.40 -15.58 6.48
C ASN A 292 6.73 -14.90 6.17
N GLU A 293 7.12 -14.73 4.90
CA GLU A 293 8.40 -14.13 4.55
C GLU A 293 8.53 -12.68 5.05
N TYR A 294 7.45 -11.89 4.92
CA TYR A 294 7.36 -10.52 5.46
C TYR A 294 7.40 -10.52 6.99
N SER A 295 6.63 -11.43 7.60
CA SER A 295 6.54 -11.55 9.06
C SER A 295 7.89 -11.92 9.67
N GLU A 296 8.59 -12.90 9.11
CA GLU A 296 9.87 -13.39 9.62
C GLU A 296 10.95 -12.32 9.53
N LEU A 297 11.08 -11.62 8.40
CA LEU A 297 12.06 -10.54 8.29
C LEU A 297 11.74 -9.40 9.27
N ALA A 298 10.47 -9.00 9.38
CA ALA A 298 10.10 -7.93 10.28
C ALA A 298 10.32 -8.28 11.76
N ALA A 299 10.08 -9.52 12.16
CA ALA A 299 10.41 -9.99 13.51
C ALA A 299 11.91 -9.85 13.80
N LEU A 300 12.77 -10.26 12.86
CA LEU A 300 14.22 -10.13 13.00
C LEU A 300 14.65 -8.67 13.11
N VAL A 301 14.11 -7.78 12.26
CA VAL A 301 14.43 -6.35 12.30
C VAL A 301 13.97 -5.74 13.63
N CYS A 302 12.74 -6.00 14.08
CA CYS A 302 12.26 -5.56 15.40
C CYS A 302 13.19 -6.01 16.53
N GLU A 303 13.64 -7.25 16.53
CA GLU A 303 14.44 -7.81 17.62
C GLU A 303 15.91 -7.39 17.61
N HIS A 304 16.48 -7.13 16.42
CA HIS A 304 17.93 -7.11 16.25
C HIS A 304 18.52 -5.86 15.61
N HIS A 305 17.72 -4.92 15.09
CA HIS A 305 18.26 -3.71 14.46
C HIS A 305 19.21 -2.92 15.38
N THR A 306 18.89 -2.78 16.67
CA THR A 306 19.76 -2.07 17.64
C THR A 306 21.07 -2.80 17.92
N LYS A 307 21.09 -4.14 17.83
CA LYS A 307 22.29 -4.97 17.95
C LYS A 307 23.17 -4.81 16.72
N LEU A 308 22.57 -4.82 15.53
CA LEU A 308 23.30 -4.63 14.28
C LEU A 308 24.00 -3.26 14.26
N HIS A 309 23.33 -2.17 14.68
CA HIS A 309 23.94 -0.84 14.77
C HIS A 309 25.24 -0.80 15.58
N ARG A 310 25.41 -1.75 16.51
CA ARG A 310 26.55 -1.87 17.43
C ARG A 310 27.41 -3.11 17.15
N CYS A 311 27.22 -3.80 16.03
CA CYS A 311 27.86 -5.10 15.78
C CYS A 311 29.40 -5.02 15.83
N MET A 312 29.99 -3.95 15.30
CA MET A 312 31.45 -3.72 15.31
C MET A 312 32.02 -3.40 16.70
N GLN A 313 31.16 -3.14 17.68
CA GLN A 313 31.52 -2.90 19.09
C GLN A 313 31.17 -4.13 19.96
N SER A 314 30.58 -5.16 19.37
CA SER A 314 30.09 -6.34 20.07
C SER A 314 31.18 -7.41 20.17
N ASN A 315 31.12 -8.24 21.20
CA ASN A 315 32.00 -9.40 21.31
C ASN A 315 31.62 -10.48 20.26
N PRO A 316 32.56 -11.40 19.92
CA PRO A 316 32.32 -12.45 18.93
C PRO A 316 31.08 -13.32 19.22
N ASP A 317 30.81 -13.66 20.48
CA ASP A 317 29.64 -14.48 20.85
C ASP A 317 28.31 -13.78 20.55
N THR A 318 28.24 -12.47 20.77
CA THR A 318 27.06 -11.66 20.47
C THR A 318 26.85 -11.54 18.97
N LEU A 319 27.95 -11.38 18.22
CA LEU A 319 27.90 -11.31 16.77
C LEU A 319 27.48 -12.66 16.17
N LEU A 320 28.04 -13.77 16.65
CA LEU A 320 27.67 -15.11 16.22
C LEU A 320 26.17 -15.37 16.46
N LYS A 321 25.65 -15.04 17.64
CA LYS A 321 24.21 -15.17 17.95
C LYS A 321 23.33 -14.34 17.02
N LEU A 322 23.76 -13.13 16.65
CA LEU A 322 23.03 -12.32 15.66
C LEU A 322 22.98 -13.03 14.31
N LEU A 323 24.12 -13.53 13.82
CA LEU A 323 24.21 -14.24 12.54
C LEU A 323 23.40 -15.55 12.53
N GLU A 324 23.40 -16.29 13.64
CA GLU A 324 22.56 -17.48 13.83
C GLU A 324 21.07 -17.12 13.82
N SER A 325 20.67 -16.05 14.52
CA SER A 325 19.27 -15.60 14.57
C SER A 325 18.73 -15.20 13.20
N VAL A 326 19.51 -14.47 12.39
CA VAL A 326 19.11 -14.08 11.04
C VAL A 326 19.32 -15.19 10.00
N ASP A 327 19.83 -16.34 10.44
CA ASP A 327 20.14 -17.51 9.61
C ASP A 327 21.10 -17.21 8.45
N ALA A 328 22.08 -16.34 8.70
CA ALA A 328 22.98 -15.77 7.70
C ALA A 328 23.67 -16.83 6.80
N MET A 329 24.07 -17.96 7.39
CA MET A 329 24.82 -19.01 6.69
C MET A 329 23.97 -19.80 5.69
N ARG A 330 22.67 -19.96 5.96
CA ARG A 330 21.75 -20.73 5.10
C ARG A 330 20.88 -19.84 4.23
N ARG A 331 20.71 -18.58 4.62
CA ARG A 331 19.83 -17.58 3.99
C ARG A 331 20.59 -16.26 3.79
N PRO A 332 21.61 -16.22 2.91
CA PRO A 332 22.36 -14.99 2.63
C PRO A 332 21.48 -13.88 2.03
N ASP A 333 20.41 -14.27 1.31
CA ASP A 333 19.36 -13.39 0.82
C ASP A 333 18.62 -12.67 1.97
N ARG A 334 18.28 -13.41 3.04
CA ARG A 334 17.63 -12.85 4.23
C ARG A 334 18.57 -11.91 4.98
N LEU A 335 19.85 -12.25 5.06
CA LEU A 335 20.86 -11.37 5.65
C LEU A 335 20.89 -10.04 4.91
N ASP A 336 21.03 -10.03 3.58
CA ASP A 336 21.07 -8.77 2.81
C ASP A 336 19.80 -7.94 3.01
N LYS A 337 18.61 -8.56 2.97
CA LYS A 337 17.34 -7.87 3.27
C LYS A 337 17.30 -7.27 4.68
N PHE A 338 17.81 -8.00 5.69
CA PHE A 338 17.89 -7.52 7.06
C PHE A 338 18.85 -6.33 7.19
N LEU A 339 20.02 -6.41 6.55
CA LEU A 339 21.00 -5.32 6.52
C LEU A 339 20.44 -4.07 5.85
N LEU A 340 19.76 -4.22 4.71
CA LEU A 340 19.10 -3.13 3.98
C LEU A 340 18.04 -2.43 4.85
N ALA A 341 17.20 -3.18 5.56
CA ALA A 341 16.18 -2.61 6.44
C ALA A 341 16.79 -1.82 7.61
N CYS A 342 17.91 -2.30 8.16
CA CYS A 342 18.61 -1.60 9.24
C CYS A 342 19.42 -0.40 8.74
N GLU A 343 20.02 -0.48 7.55
CA GLU A 343 20.66 0.66 6.89
C GLU A 343 19.64 1.79 6.64
N ALA A 344 18.42 1.42 6.23
CA ALA A 344 17.31 2.36 6.10
C ALA A 344 16.94 3.05 7.43
N ASP A 345 16.86 2.33 8.54
CA ASP A 345 16.65 2.92 9.89
C ASP A 345 17.84 3.82 10.31
N ALA A 346 19.06 3.40 10.02
CA ALA A 346 20.24 4.18 10.36
C ALA A 346 20.27 5.53 9.61
N ARG A 347 19.92 5.54 8.31
CA ARG A 347 19.84 6.73 7.45
C ARG A 347 18.53 7.49 7.55
N GLY A 348 17.47 6.88 8.08
CA GLY A 348 16.13 7.44 8.19
C GLY A 348 15.97 8.52 9.25
N ARG A 349 16.93 9.44 9.37
CA ARG A 349 17.02 10.45 10.44
C ARG A 349 17.39 11.79 9.85
N THR A 350 16.79 12.85 10.40
CA THR A 350 16.97 14.20 9.85
C THR A 350 18.44 14.63 9.89
N GLY A 351 18.99 15.00 8.73
CA GLY A 351 20.37 15.45 8.57
C GLY A 351 21.42 14.33 8.59
N LEU A 352 21.00 13.07 8.58
CA LEU A 352 21.87 11.87 8.55
C LEU A 352 21.51 10.94 7.38
N GLU A 353 20.84 11.46 6.36
CA GLU A 353 20.30 10.70 5.23
C GLU A 353 21.37 9.98 4.42
N ASP A 354 22.57 10.58 4.35
CA ASP A 354 23.71 10.08 3.55
C ASP A 354 24.83 9.48 4.42
N ARG A 355 24.56 9.20 5.69
CA ARG A 355 25.60 8.66 6.58
C ARG A 355 26.09 7.29 6.12
N ASP A 356 27.37 7.04 6.35
CA ASP A 356 27.94 5.72 6.16
C ASP A 356 27.30 4.68 7.10
N TYR A 357 27.20 3.46 6.60
CA TYR A 357 26.70 2.30 7.36
C TYR A 357 27.63 1.09 7.16
N PRO A 358 28.89 1.16 7.66
CA PRO A 358 29.91 0.12 7.46
C PRO A 358 29.54 -1.24 8.06
N GLN A 359 28.54 -1.29 8.94
CA GLN A 359 28.00 -2.52 9.51
C GLN A 359 27.53 -3.50 8.44
N ARG A 360 27.00 -2.99 7.32
CA ARG A 360 26.56 -3.85 6.22
C ARG A 360 27.74 -4.53 5.55
N ASP A 361 28.74 -3.74 5.11
CA ASP A 361 29.94 -4.27 4.45
C ASP A 361 30.70 -5.23 5.38
N TYR A 362 30.79 -4.90 6.66
CA TYR A 362 31.46 -5.72 7.68
C TYR A 362 30.86 -7.13 7.82
N LEU A 363 29.56 -7.32 7.54
CA LEU A 363 28.89 -8.62 7.63
C LEU A 363 28.71 -9.33 6.29
N LEU A 364 28.96 -8.65 5.17
CA LEU A 364 28.93 -9.24 3.83
C LEU A 364 30.32 -9.70 3.35
N CYS A 365 31.40 -9.22 3.97
CA CYS A 365 32.77 -9.70 3.78
C CYS A 365 33.02 -10.96 4.61
#